data_AF-A0A1R1ATT0-F1
#
_entry.id   AF-A0A1R1ATT0-F1
#
_cell.length_a   1.000
_cell.length_b   1.000
_cell.length_c   1.000
_cell.angle_alpha   90.00
_cell.angle_beta   90.00
_cell.angle_gamma   90.00
#
_symmetry.space_group_name_H-M   'P 1'
#
loop_
_entity.id
_entity.type
_entity.pdbx_description
1 polymer ?
#
loop_
_entity_poly.entity_id
_entity_poly.type
_entity_poly.pdbx_seq_one_letter_code
_entity_poly.pdbx_strand_id
1 'polypeptide(L)' 'MKAHEARNAFNTENKDELYVMYQNSPSVLLYSNAKAIVAEDFDSQQDIYIFDKNFTWTYVNTHEDMCGPYFYKVK' A
#
# COMPACT_ATOMS: atom_id res chain seq x y z
N MET A 1 0.30 12.83 1.96
CA MET A 1 1.26 12.75 3.09
C MET A 1 2.68 12.77 2.53
N LYS A 2 3.68 13.23 3.29
CA LYS A 2 5.10 13.04 2.91
C LYS A 2 5.47 11.55 2.96
N ALA A 3 6.51 11.10 2.25
CA ALA A 3 6.91 9.69 2.16
C ALA A 3 6.94 8.95 3.52
N HIS A 4 7.64 9.51 4.52
CA HIS A 4 7.69 8.91 5.87
C HIS A 4 6.32 8.85 6.56
N GLU A 5 5.51 9.89 6.42
CA GLU A 5 4.14 9.93 6.98
C GLU A 5 3.24 8.89 6.29
N ALA A 6 3.39 8.69 4.98
CA ALA A 6 2.64 7.69 4.23
C ALA A 6 2.97 6.26 4.69
N ARG A 7 4.27 5.96 4.88
CA ARG A 7 4.73 4.66 5.41
C ARG A 7 4.21 4.43 6.83
N ASN A 8 4.32 5.42 7.71
CA ASN A 8 3.82 5.29 9.08
C ASN A 8 2.30 5.10 9.12
N ALA A 9 1.55 5.85 8.30
CA ALA A 9 0.10 5.69 8.19
C ALA A 9 -0.26 4.29 7.70
N PHE A 10 0.39 3.81 6.63
CA PHE A 10 0.22 2.45 6.14
C PHE A 10 0.52 1.42 7.23
N ASN A 11 1.67 1.51 7.91
CA ASN A 11 2.08 0.57 8.97
C ASN A 11 1.07 0.52 10.13
N THR A 12 0.41 1.65 10.44
CA THR A 12 -0.56 1.76 11.54
C THR A 12 -1.96 1.24 11.18
N GLU A 13 -2.32 1.12 9.89
CA GLU A 13 -3.63 0.61 9.49
C GLU A 13 -3.86 -0.83 9.98
N ASN A 14 -5.07 -1.14 10.44
CA ASN A 14 -5.44 -2.52 10.70
C ASN A 14 -5.65 -3.24 9.36
N LYS A 15 -4.76 -4.19 9.06
CA LYS A 15 -4.71 -4.94 7.81
C LYS A 15 -5.05 -6.41 8.08
N ASP A 16 -6.33 -6.72 8.30
CA ASP A 16 -6.78 -8.11 8.35
C ASP A 16 -6.64 -8.78 6.96
N GLU A 17 -7.05 -8.04 5.92
CA GLU A 17 -6.87 -8.36 4.51
C GLU A 17 -6.26 -7.15 3.79
N LEU A 18 -5.44 -7.39 2.77
CA LEU A 18 -4.94 -6.35 1.86
C LEU A 18 -5.05 -6.79 0.40
N TYR A 19 -5.36 -5.84 -0.47
CA TYR A 19 -5.45 -6.05 -1.92
C TYR A 19 -4.29 -5.35 -2.61
N VAL A 20 -3.53 -6.06 -3.44
CA VAL A 20 -2.37 -5.53 -4.18
C VAL A 20 -2.62 -5.62 -5.68
N MET A 21 -2.40 -4.52 -6.39
CA MET A 21 -2.44 -4.47 -7.84
C MET A 21 -1.15 -3.82 -8.37
N TYR A 22 -0.53 -4.43 -9.39
CA TYR A 22 0.58 -3.80 -10.11
C TYR A 22 0.02 -2.91 -11.23
N GLN A 23 0.65 -1.76 -11.49
CA GLN A 23 0.22 -0.79 -12.51
C GLN A 23 -0.05 -1.44 -13.89
N ASN A 24 0.78 -2.42 -14.28
CA ASN A 24 0.72 -3.08 -15.59
C ASN A 24 0.09 -4.48 -15.54
N SER A 25 -0.72 -4.76 -14.52
CA SER A 25 -1.38 -6.06 -14.34
C SER A 25 -2.89 -5.88 -14.12
N PRO A 26 -3.74 -6.67 -14.81
CA PRO A 26 -5.17 -6.69 -14.53
C PRO A 26 -5.53 -7.49 -13.28
N SER A 27 -4.56 -8.17 -12.66
CA SER A 27 -4.78 -9.06 -11.52
C SER A 27 -4.66 -8.32 -10.19
N VAL A 28 -5.57 -8.65 -9.26
CA VAL A 28 -5.50 -8.21 -7.86
C VAL A 28 -5.14 -9.41 -6.99
N LEU A 29 -4.09 -9.26 -6.19
CA LEU A 29 -3.67 -10.25 -5.21
C LEU A 29 -4.34 -9.94 -3.87
N LEU A 30 -4.88 -10.98 -3.20
CA LEU A 30 -5.41 -10.88 -1.85
C LEU A 30 -4.43 -11.52 -0.88
N TYR A 31 -4.03 -10.77 0.13
CA TYR A 31 -3.24 -11.28 1.25
C TYR A 31 -4.16 -11.35 2.46
N SER A 32 -4.34 -12.56 2.99
CA SER A 32 -5.07 -12.80 4.23
C SER A 32 -4.13 -12.77 5.44
N ASN A 33 -4.61 -12.36 6.60
CA ASN A 33 -3.83 -12.21 7.84
C ASN A 33 -2.65 -11.24 7.71
N ALA A 34 -2.92 -10.08 7.09
CA ALA A 34 -1.94 -9.11 6.65
C ALA A 34 -1.38 -8.17 7.76
N LYS A 35 -1.61 -8.48 9.04
CA LYS A 35 -1.31 -7.55 10.15
C LYS A 35 0.16 -7.24 10.33
N ALA A 36 1.02 -8.18 9.96
CA ALA A 36 2.46 -8.04 10.10
C ALA A 36 3.12 -7.32 8.92
N ILE A 37 2.35 -7.03 7.85
CA ILE A 37 2.90 -6.42 6.65
C ILE A 37 3.15 -4.94 6.87
N VAL A 38 4.35 -4.51 6.51
CA VAL A 38 4.84 -3.14 6.63
C VAL A 38 5.26 -2.59 5.28
N ALA A 39 5.41 -1.27 5.17
CA ALA A 39 5.78 -0.59 3.93
C ALA A 39 7.10 -1.12 3.36
N GLU A 40 8.04 -1.46 4.25
CA GLU A 40 9.36 -2.00 3.92
C GLU A 40 9.31 -3.32 3.13
N ASP A 41 8.26 -4.13 3.31
CA ASP A 41 8.09 -5.39 2.58
C ASP A 41 7.92 -5.15 1.06
N PHE A 42 7.59 -3.91 0.67
CA PHE A 42 7.35 -3.51 -0.71
C PHE A 42 8.48 -2.69 -1.34
N ASP A 43 9.57 -2.42 -0.64
CA ASP A 43 10.66 -1.53 -1.12
C ASP A 43 11.33 -2.05 -2.41
N SER A 44 11.26 -3.36 -2.68
CA SER A 44 11.80 -3.98 -3.89
C SER A 44 10.78 -4.10 -5.04
N GLN A 45 9.54 -3.65 -4.83
CA GLN A 45 8.47 -3.80 -5.80
C GLN A 45 8.42 -2.61 -6.77
N GLN A 46 7.76 -2.83 -7.91
CA GLN A 46 7.47 -1.80 -8.90
C GLN A 46 6.31 -0.90 -8.42
N ASP A 47 5.70 -0.16 -9.34
CA ASP A 47 4.47 0.59 -9.08
C ASP A 47 3.33 -0.34 -8.66
N ILE A 48 2.99 -0.31 -7.37
CA ILE A 48 1.90 -1.10 -6.78
C ILE A 48 0.92 -0.24 -6.00
N TYR A 49 -0.34 -0.64 -6.08
CA TYR A 49 -1.47 -0.06 -5.38
C TYR A 49 -1.95 -1.05 -4.33
N ILE A 50 -2.01 -0.61 -3.08
CA ILE A 50 -2.38 -1.42 -1.94
C ILE A 50 -3.59 -0.77 -1.28
N PHE A 51 -4.69 -1.50 -1.11
CA PHE A 51 -5.94 -0.93 -0.61
C PHE A 51 -6.74 -1.95 0.20
N ASP A 52 -7.71 -1.46 0.98
CA ASP A 52 -8.70 -2.31 1.65
C ASP A 52 -9.90 -2.62 0.76
N LYS A 53 -10.65 -3.65 1.13
CA LYS A 53 -11.84 -4.11 0.41
C LYS A 53 -12.86 -3.01 0.09
N ASN A 54 -12.99 -2.03 0.99
CA ASN A 54 -14.00 -1.00 0.91
C ASN A 54 -13.45 0.32 0.34
N PHE A 55 -12.19 0.35 -0.11
CA PHE A 55 -11.51 1.55 -0.61
C PHE A 55 -11.56 2.73 0.37
N THR A 56 -11.52 2.43 1.67
CA THR A 56 -11.43 3.43 2.73
C THR A 56 -10.02 3.99 2.86
N TRP A 57 -8.99 3.26 2.45
CA TRP A 57 -7.63 3.75 2.32
C TRP A 57 -6.89 3.13 1.12
N THR A 58 -5.86 3.82 0.66
CA THR A 58 -4.95 3.33 -0.38
C THR A 58 -3.54 3.81 -0.09
N TYR A 59 -2.60 2.88 -0.17
CA TYR A 59 -1.17 3.09 -0.17
C TYR A 59 -0.62 2.82 -1.57
N VAL A 60 0.22 3.71 -2.08
CA VAL A 60 0.85 3.56 -3.40
C VAL A 60 2.36 3.56 -3.19
N ASN A 61 3.00 2.45 -3.57
CA ASN A 61 4.45 2.35 -3.65
C ASN A 61 4.86 2.62 -5.09
N THR A 62 5.75 3.60 -5.29
CA THR A 62 6.30 3.94 -6.60
C THR A 62 7.66 3.30 -6.77
N HIS A 63 7.98 2.90 -7.99
CA HIS A 63 9.29 2.36 -8.33
C HIS A 63 10.41 3.41 -8.12
N GLU A 64 10.17 4.67 -8.47
CA GLU A 64 11.13 5.75 -8.22
C GLU A 64 10.95 6.33 -6.80
N ASP A 65 11.99 6.23 -5.97
CA ASP A 65 12.00 6.74 -4.58
C ASP A 65 11.63 8.23 -4.46
N MET A 66 11.95 9.02 -5.48
CA MET A 66 11.65 10.45 -5.50
C MET A 66 10.16 10.76 -5.74
N CYS A 67 9.39 9.77 -6.17
CA CYS A 67 7.98 9.89 -6.57
C CYS A 67 7.02 9.36 -5.51
N GLY A 68 7.46 8.94 -4.32
CA GLY A 68 6.56 8.30 -3.37
C GLY A 68 7.29 7.72 -2.17
N PRO A 69 6.62 6.92 -1.32
CA PRO A 69 5.25 6.43 -1.46
C PRO A 69 4.17 7.43 -1.04
N TYR A 70 2.91 7.09 -1.32
CA TYR A 70 1.73 7.88 -0.94
C TYR A 70 0.74 7.08 -0.10
N PHE A 71 0.01 7.76 0.78
CA PHE A 71 -1.10 7.20 1.54
C PHE A 71 -2.27 8.18 1.55
N TYR A 72 -3.47 7.66 1.32
CA TYR A 72 -4.72 8.38 1.43
C TYR A 72 -5.75 7.54 2.20
N LYS A 73 -6.55 8.21 3.03
CA LYS A 73 -7.66 7.61 3.77
C LYS A 73 -8.86 8.53 3.71
N VAL A 74 -10.02 7.97 3.36
CA VAL A 74 -11.30 8.69 3.33
C VAL A 74 -11.65 9.13 4.75
N LYS A 75 -12.17 10.35 4.89
CA LYS A 75 -12.62 10.91 6.16
C LYS A 75 -14.00 10.41 6.56
#